data_AF-A0A6P8GNU6-F1
#
_entry.id   AF-A0A6P8GNU6-F1
#
_cell.length_a   1.000
_cell.length_b   1.000
_cell.length_c   1.000
_cell.angle_alpha   90.00
_cell.angle_beta   90.00
_cell.angle_gamma   90.00
#
_symmetry.space_group_name_H-M   'P 1'
#
loop_
_entity.id
_entity.type
_entity.pdbx_description
1 polymer ?
#
loop_
_entity_poly.entity_id
_entity_poly.type
_entity_poly.pdbx_seq_one_letter_code
_entity_poly.pdbx_strand_id
1 'polypeptide(L)'
;MKWAWVLLGSVLALGVLTWGDKGLEIPTYDGKDRVHVLSNSNYKSVMKKYDVMVLYLHRHVGQNRVAQKQFEMEELVLELITSPAALTYQLAAQVLDDMKDEDIGFGLVDAKKDVAVAKKLGLEEVDSIYIFSDDEIIEYDGEMAAETLVEFLYDVVEEPVEIIFNDRELKGFHNIDEDIKLVGYFKSERSSHFIEFDDAAEEFHPFIKFFATFDLKIAKKLGLILNEVDFYEPFMDKPVTIPGKPYTEAELVDFIEENDRPTLRKLEGHSMYEIWEDTMDGQHIVAFAEEDDPDGYEFLEILKEVARENTMNPYLSIVWIDPDDFPLLVPYWEKTFDIDLNSPQIGVVDVEDADSIWLDMDDDEDMPTAEELDDWIEDVLAGNIDPDDDDDEDDDDDDDDDDDDDDDDDDDDDDDDDDDDDDDDDDDDDDDDDDDDDDDDDDDDDDDDDDDDDDDDDDDDDDDDDDDDDDDDDDDDDDDDDDDDDDDDE
;
A
#
# COMPACT_ATOMS: atom_id res chain seq x y z
N MET A 1 41.75 27.08 -52.61
CA MET A 1 41.21 25.71 -52.44
C MET A 1 42.13 24.94 -51.48
N LYS A 2 41.75 24.86 -50.20
CA LYS A 2 42.32 23.94 -49.19
C LYS A 2 41.71 24.09 -47.78
N TRP A 3 40.67 24.92 -47.60
CA TRP A 3 40.01 25.12 -46.29
C TRP A 3 38.56 24.60 -46.25
N ALA A 4 38.01 24.15 -47.37
CA ALA A 4 36.64 23.62 -47.42
C ALA A 4 36.50 22.16 -46.93
N TRP A 5 37.61 21.48 -46.61
CA TRP A 5 37.61 20.07 -46.19
C TRP A 5 37.88 19.88 -44.69
N VAL A 6 38.23 20.94 -43.95
CA VAL A 6 38.46 20.86 -42.50
C VAL A 6 37.16 21.04 -41.70
N LEU A 7 36.15 21.69 -42.28
CA LEU A 7 34.83 21.85 -41.67
C LEU A 7 33.92 20.62 -41.84
N LEU A 8 34.26 19.67 -42.73
CA LEU A 8 33.50 18.42 -42.85
C LEU A 8 33.97 17.35 -41.86
N GLY A 9 35.19 17.47 -41.33
CA GLY A 9 35.76 16.52 -40.35
C GLY A 9 35.52 16.89 -38.88
N SER A 10 34.97 18.07 -38.61
CA SER A 10 34.67 18.55 -37.24
C SER A 10 33.18 18.49 -36.88
N VAL A 11 32.30 18.27 -37.86
CA VAL A 11 30.86 17.99 -37.62
C VAL A 11 30.59 16.50 -37.46
N LEU A 12 31.55 15.63 -37.84
CA LEU A 12 31.45 14.17 -37.66
C LEU A 12 32.00 13.66 -36.32
N ALA A 13 32.37 14.55 -35.39
CA ALA A 13 32.86 14.20 -34.06
C ALA A 13 31.99 14.73 -32.90
N LEU A 14 30.81 15.29 -33.21
CA LEU A 14 29.76 15.65 -32.22
C LEU A 14 28.54 14.72 -32.31
N GLY A 15 28.63 13.66 -33.11
CA GLY A 15 27.64 12.59 -33.17
C GLY A 15 28.20 11.31 -32.55
N VAL A 16 28.88 11.41 -31.39
CA VAL A 16 29.03 10.24 -30.53
C VAL A 16 27.64 9.96 -29.96
N LEU A 17 26.89 9.20 -30.76
CA LEU A 17 25.98 8.14 -30.34
C LEU A 17 25.72 8.11 -28.84
N THR A 18 24.68 8.81 -28.39
CA THR A 18 23.94 8.38 -27.21
C THR A 18 23.12 7.16 -27.63
N TRP A 19 23.80 6.01 -27.78
CA TRP A 19 23.14 4.73 -27.99
C TRP A 19 22.50 4.19 -26.70
N GLY A 20 22.75 4.85 -25.56
CA GLY A 20 22.18 4.49 -24.25
C GLY A 20 20.74 4.96 -24.04
N ASP A 21 20.27 6.01 -24.72
CA ASP A 21 19.01 6.67 -24.34
C ASP A 21 17.76 5.84 -24.68
N LYS A 22 17.83 4.98 -25.72
CA LYS A 22 16.65 4.26 -26.24
C LYS A 22 16.11 3.15 -25.32
N GLY A 23 16.83 2.81 -24.24
CA GLY A 23 16.41 1.79 -23.27
C GLY A 23 16.00 2.36 -21.91
N LEU A 24 16.07 3.68 -21.73
CA LEU A 24 15.80 4.38 -20.47
C LEU A 24 14.86 5.58 -20.70
N GLU A 25 14.00 5.50 -21.72
CA GLU A 25 12.97 6.52 -21.93
C GLU A 25 11.88 6.32 -20.88
N ILE A 26 11.94 7.11 -19.81
CA ILE A 26 10.90 7.14 -18.77
C ILE A 26 9.57 7.54 -19.43
N PRO A 27 8.49 6.76 -19.26
CA PRO A 27 7.19 7.09 -19.80
C PRO A 27 6.75 8.48 -19.35
N THR A 28 6.29 9.28 -20.31
CA THR A 28 5.57 10.53 -20.02
C THR A 28 4.16 10.36 -20.51
N TYR A 29 3.21 10.98 -19.82
CA TYR A 29 1.80 10.90 -20.20
C TYR A 29 1.62 11.33 -21.67
N ASP A 30 1.07 10.43 -22.48
CA ASP A 30 0.96 10.57 -23.93
C ASP A 30 -0.26 11.40 -24.37
N GLY A 31 -1.04 11.88 -23.40
CA GLY A 31 -2.22 12.72 -23.60
C GLY A 31 -3.48 11.96 -24.00
N LYS A 32 -3.47 10.61 -23.99
CA LYS A 32 -4.69 9.83 -24.22
C LYS A 32 -5.39 9.53 -22.90
N ASP A 33 -6.69 9.82 -22.89
CA ASP A 33 -7.57 9.51 -21.77
C ASP A 33 -7.83 8.00 -21.67
N ARG A 34 -7.36 7.38 -20.58
CA ARG A 34 -7.53 5.95 -20.27
C ARG A 34 -8.42 5.69 -19.07
N VAL A 35 -8.66 6.71 -18.25
CA VAL A 35 -9.38 6.59 -16.99
C VAL A 35 -10.89 6.78 -17.21
N HIS A 36 -11.69 5.84 -16.73
CA HIS A 36 -13.15 5.89 -16.86
C HIS A 36 -13.78 6.80 -15.83
N VAL A 37 -14.72 7.65 -16.22
CA VAL A 37 -15.61 8.30 -15.24
C VAL A 37 -16.82 7.40 -14.99
N LEU A 38 -16.91 6.84 -13.79
CA LEU A 38 -17.98 5.92 -13.41
C LEU A 38 -19.22 6.69 -12.99
N SER A 39 -20.37 6.15 -13.37
CA SER A 39 -21.69 6.66 -13.05
C SER A 39 -22.68 5.50 -12.95
N ASN A 40 -23.89 5.77 -12.45
CA ASN A 40 -24.97 4.77 -12.41
C ASN A 40 -25.25 4.11 -13.78
N SER A 41 -24.92 4.78 -14.89
CA SER A 41 -25.22 4.30 -16.23
C SER A 41 -24.20 3.30 -16.80
N ASN A 42 -22.94 3.33 -16.34
CA ASN A 42 -21.84 2.59 -16.96
C ASN A 42 -21.03 1.71 -15.99
N TYR A 43 -21.09 1.93 -14.67
CA TYR A 43 -20.18 1.27 -13.72
C TYR A 43 -20.17 -0.26 -13.89
N LYS A 44 -21.35 -0.91 -13.98
CA LYS A 44 -21.45 -2.37 -14.18
C LYS A 44 -20.78 -2.87 -15.45
N SER A 45 -20.86 -2.11 -16.54
CA SER A 45 -20.26 -2.52 -17.82
C SER A 45 -18.76 -2.26 -17.86
N VAL A 46 -18.28 -1.23 -17.15
CA VAL A 46 -16.86 -0.92 -17.05
C VAL A 46 -16.18 -1.94 -16.14
N MET A 47 -16.73 -2.19 -14.95
CA MET A 47 -16.15 -3.14 -13.99
C MET A 47 -15.96 -4.55 -14.59
N LYS A 48 -16.89 -4.99 -15.44
CA LYS A 48 -16.82 -6.32 -16.09
C LYS A 48 -15.81 -6.45 -17.24
N LYS A 49 -15.18 -5.35 -17.64
CA LYS A 49 -14.28 -5.33 -18.80
C LYS A 49 -12.85 -5.71 -18.42
N TYR A 50 -12.50 -5.54 -17.16
CA TYR A 50 -11.15 -5.59 -16.64
C TYR A 50 -11.09 -6.66 -15.57
N ASP A 51 -9.94 -7.33 -15.50
CA ASP A 51 -9.66 -8.34 -14.48
C ASP A 51 -9.39 -7.65 -13.13
N VAL A 52 -8.64 -6.54 -13.16
CA VAL A 52 -8.42 -5.65 -12.02
C VAL A 52 -8.99 -4.25 -12.31
N MET A 53 -9.74 -3.69 -11.35
CA MET A 53 -10.30 -2.34 -11.44
C MET A 53 -9.85 -1.44 -10.32
N VAL A 54 -9.13 -0.37 -10.66
CA VAL A 54 -8.55 0.61 -9.75
C VAL A 54 -9.40 1.88 -9.76
N LEU A 55 -10.10 2.15 -8.67
CA LEU A 55 -11.08 3.23 -8.54
C LEU A 55 -10.63 4.29 -7.54
N TYR A 56 -10.55 5.54 -7.98
CA TYR A 56 -10.33 6.68 -7.09
C TYR A 56 -11.67 7.32 -6.71
N LEU A 57 -12.04 7.27 -5.43
CA LEU A 57 -13.21 7.95 -4.88
C LEU A 57 -12.82 9.40 -4.53
N HIS A 58 -13.09 10.34 -5.42
CA HIS A 58 -12.58 11.70 -5.27
C HIS A 58 -13.61 12.68 -4.68
N ARG A 59 -13.11 13.72 -3.99
CA ARG A 59 -13.93 14.89 -3.64
C ARG A 59 -14.63 15.48 -4.87
N HIS A 60 -15.88 15.88 -4.68
CA HIS A 60 -16.65 16.54 -5.75
C HIS A 60 -16.02 17.86 -6.17
N VAL A 61 -15.73 17.98 -7.47
CA VAL A 61 -15.23 19.22 -8.06
C VAL A 61 -16.41 20.00 -8.66
N GLY A 62 -16.87 21.07 -7.98
CA GLY A 62 -17.86 22.04 -8.49
C GLY A 62 -18.46 22.93 -7.38
N GLN A 63 -19.17 24.05 -7.58
CA GLN A 63 -19.15 25.13 -8.57
C GLN A 63 -18.94 26.42 -7.76
N ASN A 64 -17.99 27.29 -8.12
CA ASN A 64 -18.00 28.66 -7.61
C ASN A 64 -19.16 29.40 -8.31
N ARG A 65 -20.11 29.93 -7.53
CA ARG A 65 -21.49 30.30 -7.93
C ARG A 65 -21.64 31.42 -8.99
N VAL A 66 -20.58 31.85 -9.68
CA VAL A 66 -20.53 33.10 -10.46
C VAL A 66 -20.36 32.92 -11.97
N ALA A 67 -20.10 31.71 -12.49
CA ALA A 67 -20.02 31.50 -13.94
C ALA A 67 -20.98 30.38 -14.36
N GLN A 68 -21.96 30.73 -15.20
CA GLN A 68 -22.87 29.81 -15.88
C GLN A 68 -22.78 30.11 -17.38
N LYS A 69 -21.83 29.51 -18.10
CA LYS A 69 -21.87 29.43 -19.57
C LYS A 69 -21.07 28.23 -20.10
N GLN A 70 -21.73 27.09 -20.24
CA GLN A 70 -21.69 26.14 -21.38
C GLN A 70 -20.33 25.60 -21.91
N PHE A 71 -19.20 26.02 -21.35
CA PHE A 71 -17.83 25.52 -21.53
C PHE A 71 -17.33 24.76 -20.27
N GLU A 72 -18.11 24.74 -19.19
CA GLU A 72 -17.73 24.26 -17.85
C GLU A 72 -17.64 22.74 -17.72
N MET A 73 -18.37 21.95 -18.53
CA MET A 73 -18.23 20.49 -18.52
C MET A 73 -16.84 20.05 -19.02
N GLU A 74 -16.28 20.74 -20.02
CA GLU A 74 -14.93 20.47 -20.50
C GLU A 74 -13.88 21.01 -19.52
N GLU A 75 -14.15 22.12 -18.83
CA GLU A 75 -13.24 22.76 -17.86
C GLU A 75 -13.17 22.01 -16.52
N LEU A 76 -14.28 21.48 -16.00
CA LEU A 76 -14.31 20.64 -14.79
C LEU A 76 -13.72 19.25 -15.05
N VAL A 77 -13.97 18.69 -16.23
CA VAL A 77 -13.28 17.47 -16.68
C VAL A 77 -11.79 17.77 -16.87
N LEU A 78 -11.40 18.95 -17.38
CA LEU A 78 -10.00 19.36 -17.41
C LEU A 78 -9.42 19.52 -16.01
N GLU A 79 -10.11 20.17 -15.07
CA GLU A 79 -9.63 20.39 -13.70
C GLU A 79 -9.45 19.07 -12.95
N LEU A 80 -10.40 18.14 -13.11
CA LEU A 80 -10.28 16.78 -12.60
C LEU A 80 -9.11 16.05 -13.27
N ILE A 81 -9.02 16.01 -14.61
CA ILE A 81 -7.96 15.32 -15.39
C ILE A 81 -6.57 15.98 -15.25
N THR A 82 -6.50 17.26 -14.85
CA THR A 82 -5.25 18.00 -14.66
C THR A 82 -4.85 18.17 -13.21
N SER A 83 -5.66 17.66 -12.28
CA SER A 83 -5.20 17.50 -10.90
C SER A 83 -3.94 16.62 -10.88
N PRO A 84 -2.97 16.90 -9.99
CA PRO A 84 -1.80 16.04 -9.86
C PRO A 84 -2.18 14.56 -9.69
N ALA A 85 -3.19 14.26 -8.87
CA ALA A 85 -3.73 12.91 -8.66
C ALA A 85 -4.24 12.26 -9.96
N ALA A 86 -5.01 12.98 -10.79
CA ALA A 86 -5.47 12.41 -12.06
C ALA A 86 -4.36 12.23 -13.09
N LEU A 87 -3.35 13.11 -13.10
CA LEU A 87 -2.17 12.92 -13.96
C LEU A 87 -1.36 11.69 -13.53
N THR A 88 -1.20 11.48 -12.21
CA THR A 88 -0.65 10.26 -11.61
C THR A 88 -1.41 9.03 -12.10
N TYR A 89 -2.74 9.03 -11.95
CA TYR A 89 -3.63 7.95 -12.36
C TYR A 89 -3.56 7.65 -13.87
N GLN A 90 -3.53 8.69 -14.71
CA GLN A 90 -3.44 8.53 -16.17
C GLN A 90 -2.08 7.97 -16.59
N LEU A 91 -1.00 8.31 -15.87
CA LEU A 91 0.32 7.75 -16.12
C LEU A 91 0.37 6.27 -15.72
N ALA A 92 -0.14 5.92 -14.53
CA ALA A 92 -0.26 4.53 -14.10
C ALA A 92 -1.07 3.70 -15.11
N ALA A 93 -2.25 4.21 -15.50
CA ALA A 93 -3.08 3.60 -16.53
C ALA A 93 -2.35 3.43 -17.87
N GLN A 94 -1.49 4.38 -18.26
CA GLN A 94 -0.69 4.26 -19.49
C GLN A 94 0.39 3.17 -19.39
N VAL A 95 1.07 3.07 -18.25
CA VAL A 95 2.13 2.07 -18.04
C VAL A 95 1.54 0.66 -18.07
N LEU A 96 0.36 0.48 -17.45
CA LEU A 96 -0.29 -0.82 -17.30
C LEU A 96 -1.17 -1.21 -18.51
N ASP A 97 -1.51 -0.28 -19.42
CA ASP A 97 -2.27 -0.53 -20.67
C ASP A 97 -1.61 -1.57 -21.60
N ASP A 98 -0.28 -1.71 -21.51
CA ASP A 98 0.51 -2.65 -22.32
C ASP A 98 0.85 -3.96 -21.57
N MET A 99 0.33 -4.15 -20.35
CA MET A 99 0.41 -5.45 -19.67
C MET A 99 -0.34 -6.52 -20.46
N LYS A 100 0.21 -7.74 -20.44
CA LYS A 100 -0.30 -8.85 -21.25
C LYS A 100 -1.02 -9.91 -20.44
N ASP A 101 -0.71 -9.96 -19.15
CA ASP A 101 -1.13 -11.03 -18.28
C ASP A 101 -2.52 -10.70 -17.69
N GLU A 102 -2.75 -9.45 -17.28
CA GLU A 102 -4.04 -8.97 -16.75
C GLU A 102 -4.51 -7.65 -17.42
N ASP A 103 -5.82 -7.53 -17.68
CA ASP A 103 -6.42 -6.27 -18.16
C ASP A 103 -6.75 -5.36 -16.95
N ILE A 104 -5.88 -4.39 -16.65
CA ILE A 104 -6.11 -3.41 -15.56
C ILE A 104 -6.87 -2.17 -16.06
N GLY A 105 -7.98 -1.85 -15.40
CA GLY A 105 -8.80 -0.67 -15.67
C GLY A 105 -8.70 0.38 -14.57
N PHE A 106 -8.69 1.66 -14.95
CA PHE A 106 -8.68 2.77 -14.00
C PHE A 106 -9.99 3.55 -14.08
N GLY A 107 -10.51 3.99 -12.95
CA GLY A 107 -11.78 4.70 -12.85
C GLY A 107 -11.82 5.81 -11.80
N LEU A 108 -12.70 6.78 -12.01
CA LEU A 108 -13.01 7.86 -11.09
C LEU A 108 -14.46 7.74 -10.65
N VAL A 109 -14.71 7.89 -9.34
CA VAL A 109 -16.05 7.97 -8.75
C VAL A 109 -16.14 9.27 -7.97
N ASP A 110 -17.15 10.09 -8.27
CA ASP A 110 -17.36 11.35 -7.57
C ASP A 110 -18.19 11.12 -6.29
N ALA A 111 -17.61 11.45 -5.14
CA ALA A 111 -18.21 11.19 -3.83
C ALA A 111 -19.56 11.87 -3.59
N LYS A 112 -19.91 12.94 -4.34
CA LYS A 112 -21.19 13.67 -4.18
C LYS A 112 -22.16 13.43 -5.33
N LYS A 113 -21.66 13.34 -6.56
CA LYS A 113 -22.48 13.17 -7.75
C LYS A 113 -22.86 11.71 -7.96
N ASP A 114 -21.96 10.80 -7.62
CA ASP A 114 -22.08 9.36 -7.89
C ASP A 114 -22.17 8.52 -6.60
N VAL A 115 -22.73 9.10 -5.52
CA VAL A 115 -22.96 8.48 -4.20
C VAL A 115 -23.58 7.08 -4.29
N ALA A 116 -24.55 6.89 -5.21
CA ALA A 116 -25.22 5.60 -5.37
C ALA A 116 -24.34 4.54 -6.03
N VAL A 117 -23.27 4.94 -6.73
CA VAL A 117 -22.24 4.03 -7.25
C VAL A 117 -21.26 3.70 -6.13
N ALA A 118 -20.71 4.71 -5.45
CA ALA A 118 -19.82 4.55 -4.30
C ALA A 118 -20.40 3.57 -3.27
N LYS A 119 -21.64 3.82 -2.82
CA LYS A 119 -22.35 2.94 -1.89
C LYS A 119 -22.57 1.51 -2.40
N LYS A 120 -22.74 1.30 -3.70
CA LYS A 120 -22.94 -0.05 -4.27
C LYS A 120 -21.64 -0.83 -4.43
N LEU A 121 -20.53 -0.11 -4.52
CA LEU A 121 -19.20 -0.66 -4.67
C LEU A 121 -18.45 -0.72 -3.33
N GLY A 122 -19.05 -0.25 -2.23
CA GLY A 122 -18.41 -0.25 -0.91
C GLY A 122 -17.34 0.83 -0.73
N LEU A 123 -17.35 1.88 -1.55
CA LEU A 123 -16.38 2.98 -1.43
C LEU A 123 -16.86 3.93 -0.33
N GLU A 124 -16.12 4.01 0.77
CA GLU A 124 -16.54 4.74 1.97
C GLU A 124 -15.72 6.01 2.19
N GLU A 125 -14.41 5.93 1.99
CA GLU A 125 -13.48 7.00 2.27
C GLU A 125 -13.20 7.88 1.04
N VAL A 126 -13.28 9.19 1.26
CA VAL A 126 -13.10 10.17 0.21
C VAL A 126 -11.63 10.53 0.09
N ASP A 127 -11.16 10.55 -1.15
CA ASP A 127 -9.77 10.67 -1.57
C ASP A 127 -8.94 9.39 -1.40
N SER A 128 -9.60 8.24 -1.28
CA SER A 128 -8.97 6.92 -1.23
C SER A 128 -9.06 6.16 -2.57
N ILE A 129 -8.16 5.20 -2.76
CA ILE A 129 -8.09 4.33 -3.93
C ILE A 129 -8.58 2.93 -3.52
N TYR A 130 -9.47 2.36 -4.31
CA TYR A 130 -9.99 1.01 -4.13
C TYR A 130 -9.65 0.14 -5.31
N ILE A 131 -9.04 -1.01 -5.07
CA ILE A 131 -8.61 -1.96 -6.10
C ILE A 131 -9.46 -3.20 -5.98
N PHE A 132 -10.22 -3.49 -7.03
CA PHE A 132 -11.03 -4.67 -7.15
C PHE A 132 -10.22 -5.71 -7.94
N SER A 133 -9.89 -6.83 -7.31
CA SER A 133 -9.22 -7.96 -7.94
C SER A 133 -9.98 -9.22 -7.55
N ASP A 134 -10.38 -10.02 -8.54
CA ASP A 134 -11.25 -11.19 -8.32
C ASP A 134 -12.53 -10.85 -7.50
N ASP A 135 -12.68 -11.44 -6.31
CA ASP A 135 -13.80 -11.18 -5.39
C ASP A 135 -13.39 -10.23 -4.23
N GLU A 136 -12.14 -9.75 -4.21
CA GLU A 136 -11.56 -8.91 -3.16
C GLU A 136 -11.58 -7.41 -3.47
N ILE A 137 -11.65 -6.60 -2.41
CA ILE A 137 -11.58 -5.14 -2.46
C ILE A 137 -10.45 -4.68 -1.54
N ILE A 138 -9.38 -4.22 -2.15
CA ILE A 138 -8.20 -3.70 -1.45
C ILE A 138 -8.32 -2.18 -1.36
N GLU A 139 -8.26 -1.64 -0.16
CA GLU A 139 -8.13 -0.19 0.06
C GLU A 139 -6.63 0.17 0.05
N TYR A 140 -6.23 0.98 -0.93
CA TYR A 140 -4.86 1.46 -1.04
C TYR A 140 -4.71 2.76 -0.26
N ASP A 141 -3.97 2.68 0.84
CA ASP A 141 -3.70 3.79 1.75
C ASP A 141 -2.19 4.13 1.78
N GLY A 142 -1.64 4.26 0.57
CA GLY A 142 -0.25 4.62 0.32
C GLY A 142 -0.09 5.96 -0.38
N GLU A 143 1.15 6.29 -0.71
CA GLU A 143 1.52 7.50 -1.42
C GLU A 143 0.80 7.62 -2.77
N MET A 144 0.24 8.80 -3.05
CA MET A 144 -0.38 9.14 -4.33
C MET A 144 0.68 9.44 -5.42
N ALA A 145 1.56 8.48 -5.68
CA ALA A 145 2.63 8.54 -6.68
C ALA A 145 2.46 7.43 -7.72
N ALA A 146 2.82 7.72 -8.97
CA ALA A 146 2.55 6.81 -10.08
C ALA A 146 3.47 5.59 -10.05
N GLU A 147 4.69 5.77 -9.55
CA GLU A 147 5.68 4.71 -9.42
C GLU A 147 5.24 3.73 -8.33
N THR A 148 4.95 4.23 -7.12
CA THR A 148 4.43 3.47 -5.98
C THR A 148 3.13 2.72 -6.32
N LEU A 149 2.14 3.40 -6.93
CA LEU A 149 0.88 2.75 -7.31
C LEU A 149 1.07 1.67 -8.39
N VAL A 150 1.97 1.90 -9.36
CA VAL A 150 2.26 0.91 -10.40
C VAL A 150 2.96 -0.31 -9.82
N GLU A 151 3.91 -0.10 -8.91
CA GLU A 151 4.58 -1.16 -8.17
C GLU A 151 3.59 -1.99 -7.36
N PHE A 152 2.76 -1.33 -6.55
CA PHE A 152 1.71 -2.00 -5.79
C PHE A 152 0.75 -2.81 -6.68
N LEU A 153 0.37 -2.28 -7.84
CA LEU A 153 -0.49 -3.00 -8.78
C LEU A 153 0.20 -4.17 -9.48
N TYR A 154 1.54 -4.19 -9.58
CA TYR A 154 2.25 -5.40 -10.01
C TYR A 154 2.13 -6.48 -8.94
N ASP A 155 2.27 -6.13 -7.67
CA ASP A 155 2.11 -7.09 -6.57
C ASP A 155 0.66 -7.63 -6.51
N VAL A 156 -0.35 -6.77 -6.69
CA VAL A 156 -1.77 -7.19 -6.71
C VAL A 156 -2.05 -8.26 -7.77
N VAL A 157 -1.43 -8.18 -8.95
CA VAL A 157 -1.67 -9.17 -10.03
C VAL A 157 -0.83 -10.44 -9.91
N GLU A 158 0.09 -10.52 -8.95
CA GLU A 158 0.82 -11.75 -8.65
C GLU A 158 -0.04 -12.75 -7.87
N GLU A 159 0.36 -14.02 -7.86
CA GLU A 159 -0.32 -15.04 -7.07
C GLU A 159 -0.15 -14.74 -5.56
N PRO A 160 -1.20 -14.87 -4.74
CA PRO A 160 -1.15 -14.52 -3.32
C PRO A 160 -0.20 -15.42 -2.51
N VAL A 161 0.11 -16.63 -3.01
CA VAL A 161 1.03 -17.57 -2.36
C VAL A 161 2.21 -17.95 -3.27
N GLU A 162 3.42 -17.55 -2.86
CA GLU A 162 4.66 -17.93 -3.55
C GLU A 162 5.15 -19.34 -3.17
N ILE A 163 5.44 -20.19 -4.16
CA ILE A 163 5.91 -21.56 -3.91
C ILE A 163 7.44 -21.66 -3.89
N ILE A 164 8.00 -22.09 -2.75
CA ILE A 164 9.43 -22.36 -2.57
C ILE A 164 9.76 -23.80 -2.99
N PHE A 165 10.44 -23.94 -4.14
CA PHE A 165 10.86 -25.22 -4.71
C PHE A 165 12.33 -25.57 -4.40
N ASN A 166 13.19 -24.57 -4.19
CA ASN A 166 14.63 -24.80 -4.08
C ASN A 166 15.36 -23.90 -3.07
N ASP A 167 16.64 -24.21 -2.87
CA ASP A 167 17.50 -23.55 -1.87
C ASP A 167 17.77 -22.07 -2.17
N ARG A 168 17.63 -21.63 -3.42
CA ARG A 168 17.83 -20.24 -3.80
C ARG A 168 16.60 -19.41 -3.47
N GLU A 169 15.41 -19.92 -3.76
CA GLU A 169 14.13 -19.33 -3.35
C GLU A 169 14.02 -19.28 -1.83
N LEU A 170 14.39 -20.37 -1.14
CA LEU A 170 14.44 -20.38 0.33
C LEU A 170 15.38 -19.30 0.90
N LYS A 171 16.49 -19.01 0.20
CA LYS A 171 17.37 -17.90 0.59
C LYS A 171 16.69 -16.55 0.35
N GLY A 172 15.94 -16.40 -0.75
CA GLY A 172 15.14 -15.20 -1.01
C GLY A 172 14.13 -14.95 0.11
N PHE A 173 13.37 -15.99 0.48
CA PHE A 173 12.45 -15.94 1.63
C PHE A 173 13.12 -15.45 2.91
N HIS A 174 14.33 -15.93 3.23
CA HIS A 174 15.06 -15.50 4.43
C HIS A 174 15.67 -14.10 4.35
N ASN A 175 15.67 -13.44 3.19
CA ASN A 175 16.19 -12.09 3.03
C ASN A 175 15.10 -11.00 3.17
N ILE A 176 13.82 -11.39 3.25
CA ILE A 176 12.70 -10.47 3.43
C ILE A 176 12.57 -10.20 4.93
N ASP A 177 13.15 -9.12 5.43
CA ASP A 177 13.16 -8.85 6.88
C ASP A 177 12.17 -7.76 7.29
N GLU A 178 11.65 -6.98 6.34
CA GLU A 178 10.82 -5.79 6.59
C GLU A 178 9.32 -6.10 6.62
N ASP A 179 8.89 -7.11 5.85
CA ASP A 179 7.49 -7.52 5.74
C ASP A 179 7.10 -8.63 6.73
N ILE A 180 5.84 -8.61 7.16
CA ILE A 180 5.20 -9.78 7.73
C ILE A 180 5.17 -10.86 6.64
N LYS A 181 5.60 -12.08 6.99
CA LYS A 181 5.53 -13.21 6.07
C LYS A 181 5.14 -14.52 6.75
N LEU A 182 4.41 -15.35 6.02
CA LEU A 182 4.01 -16.68 6.46
C LEU A 182 4.62 -17.75 5.58
N VAL A 183 4.93 -18.91 6.14
CA VAL A 183 5.35 -20.08 5.34
C VAL A 183 4.72 -21.37 5.82
N GLY A 184 4.01 -22.05 4.89
CA GLY A 184 3.35 -23.32 5.15
C GLY A 184 4.01 -24.52 4.45
N TYR A 185 4.01 -25.69 5.11
CA TYR A 185 4.38 -26.96 4.45
C TYR A 185 3.16 -27.83 4.19
N PHE A 186 2.81 -28.01 2.92
CA PHE A 186 1.62 -28.77 2.53
C PHE A 186 1.97 -29.97 1.64
N LYS A 187 0.97 -30.80 1.38
CA LYS A 187 1.16 -32.02 0.58
C LYS A 187 1.29 -31.70 -0.92
N SER A 188 0.54 -30.72 -1.39
CA SER A 188 0.41 -30.28 -2.79
C SER A 188 -0.59 -29.13 -2.86
N GLU A 189 -0.60 -28.38 -3.96
CA GLU A 189 -1.63 -27.37 -4.30
C GLU A 189 -3.06 -27.89 -4.14
N ARG A 190 -3.31 -29.17 -4.43
CA ARG A 190 -4.67 -29.76 -4.34
C ARG A 190 -5.06 -30.20 -2.92
N SER A 191 -4.25 -29.90 -1.90
CA SER A 191 -4.55 -30.33 -0.54
C SER A 191 -5.52 -29.33 0.09
N SER A 192 -6.54 -29.81 0.80
CA SER A 192 -7.53 -28.92 1.43
C SER A 192 -6.91 -27.91 2.39
N HIS A 193 -5.79 -28.24 3.04
CA HIS A 193 -5.10 -27.31 3.94
C HIS A 193 -4.28 -26.24 3.22
N PHE A 194 -3.87 -26.51 1.98
CA PHE A 194 -3.24 -25.47 1.16
C PHE A 194 -4.31 -24.52 0.63
N ILE A 195 -5.45 -25.05 0.18
CA ILE A 195 -6.57 -24.22 -0.29
C ILE A 195 -7.01 -23.24 0.81
N GLU A 196 -7.22 -23.71 2.05
CA GLU A 196 -7.57 -22.81 3.16
C GLU A 196 -6.47 -21.80 3.52
N PHE A 197 -5.21 -22.07 3.15
CA PHE A 197 -4.08 -21.14 3.36
C PHE A 197 -3.95 -20.13 2.20
N ASP A 198 -4.30 -20.56 0.99
CA ASP A 198 -4.40 -19.75 -0.23
C ASP A 198 -5.57 -18.77 -0.13
N ASP A 199 -6.76 -19.28 0.26
CA ASP A 199 -7.95 -18.47 0.54
C ASP A 199 -7.65 -17.41 1.63
N ALA A 200 -6.90 -17.77 2.68
CA ALA A 200 -6.49 -16.80 3.71
C ALA A 200 -5.44 -15.80 3.23
N ALA A 201 -4.65 -16.14 2.20
CA ALA A 201 -3.66 -15.24 1.64
C ALA A 201 -4.31 -14.14 0.80
N GLU A 202 -5.41 -14.46 0.09
CA GLU A 202 -6.19 -13.50 -0.70
C GLU A 202 -6.68 -12.31 0.16
N GLU A 203 -7.07 -12.55 1.43
CA GLU A 203 -7.55 -11.53 2.37
C GLU A 203 -6.48 -10.49 2.76
N PHE A 204 -5.19 -10.83 2.68
CA PHE A 204 -4.08 -9.93 3.05
C PHE A 204 -3.20 -9.54 1.86
N HIS A 205 -3.55 -9.96 0.66
CA HIS A 205 -2.77 -9.70 -0.55
C HIS A 205 -2.89 -8.22 -0.96
N PRO A 206 -1.80 -7.50 -1.27
CA PRO A 206 -0.40 -7.95 -1.32
C PRO A 206 0.45 -7.53 -0.12
N PHE A 207 -0.16 -7.03 0.96
CA PHE A 207 0.53 -6.44 2.11
C PHE A 207 1.29 -7.46 2.95
N ILE A 208 0.74 -8.68 3.11
CA ILE A 208 1.41 -9.76 3.85
C ILE A 208 1.87 -10.84 2.87
N LYS A 209 3.14 -11.24 2.94
CA LYS A 209 3.72 -12.18 1.97
C LYS A 209 3.50 -13.63 2.41
N PHE A 210 2.74 -14.40 1.62
CA PHE A 210 2.50 -15.82 1.90
C PHE A 210 3.40 -16.71 1.05
N PHE A 211 4.03 -17.69 1.71
CA PHE A 211 4.85 -18.69 1.06
C PHE A 211 4.35 -20.10 1.36
N ALA A 212 4.56 -21.01 0.43
CA ALA A 212 4.32 -22.42 0.66
C ALA A 212 5.44 -23.29 0.10
N THR A 213 5.59 -24.50 0.63
CA THR A 213 6.39 -25.54 0.00
C THR A 213 5.67 -26.86 0.01
N PHE A 214 5.92 -27.67 -1.03
CA PHE A 214 5.50 -29.06 -1.10
C PHE A 214 6.70 -30.02 -1.02
N ASP A 215 7.94 -29.51 -0.97
CA ASP A 215 9.15 -30.30 -0.89
C ASP A 215 9.57 -30.55 0.56
N LEU A 216 9.60 -31.83 0.94
CA LEU A 216 10.01 -32.28 2.28
C LEU A 216 11.43 -31.84 2.68
N LYS A 217 12.33 -31.61 1.73
CA LYS A 217 13.69 -31.11 2.01
C LYS A 217 13.68 -29.64 2.37
N ILE A 218 12.86 -28.83 1.70
CA ILE A 218 12.69 -27.40 2.00
C ILE A 218 12.00 -27.25 3.35
N ALA A 219 10.89 -27.97 3.57
CA ALA A 219 10.20 -27.99 4.86
C ALA A 219 11.14 -28.35 6.02
N LYS A 220 12.03 -29.34 5.84
CA LYS A 220 13.03 -29.70 6.86
C LYS A 220 14.05 -28.61 7.17
N LYS A 221 14.35 -27.72 6.23
CA LYS A 221 15.25 -26.58 6.44
C LYS A 221 14.54 -25.44 7.17
N LEU A 222 13.27 -25.23 6.85
CA LEU A 222 12.39 -24.31 7.58
C LEU A 222 12.06 -24.82 8.99
N GLY A 223 12.13 -26.13 9.22
CA GLY A 223 11.77 -26.74 10.51
C GLY A 223 10.31 -27.19 10.59
N LEU A 224 9.55 -26.99 9.51
CA LEU A 224 8.13 -27.31 9.40
C LEU A 224 7.85 -28.81 9.31
N ILE A 225 6.73 -29.23 9.92
CA ILE A 225 6.08 -30.51 9.63
C ILE A 225 4.79 -30.33 8.84
N LEU A 226 4.23 -31.41 8.30
CA LEU A 226 3.09 -31.33 7.37
C LEU A 226 1.88 -30.58 7.98
N ASN A 227 1.32 -29.65 7.20
CA ASN A 227 0.24 -28.72 7.53
C ASN A 227 0.56 -27.77 8.69
N GLU A 228 1.84 -27.49 8.92
CA GLU A 228 2.29 -26.44 9.83
C GLU A 228 2.51 -25.15 9.05
N VAL A 229 2.16 -24.04 9.68
CA VAL A 229 2.38 -22.67 9.18
C VAL A 229 3.16 -21.92 10.26
N ASP A 230 4.25 -21.30 9.86
CA ASP A 230 5.05 -20.41 10.68
C ASP A 230 4.79 -18.96 10.24
N PHE A 231 4.53 -18.08 11.21
CA PHE A 231 4.38 -16.64 11.04
C PHE A 231 5.70 -15.95 11.45
N TYR A 232 6.20 -15.07 10.59
CA TYR A 232 7.38 -14.26 10.84
C TYR A 232 6.96 -12.80 10.96
N GLU A 233 7.10 -12.26 12.16
CA GLU A 233 7.06 -10.82 12.39
C GLU A 233 8.33 -10.17 11.79
N PRO A 234 8.24 -8.97 11.21
CA PRO A 234 9.37 -8.18 10.73
C PRO A 234 10.52 -8.13 11.73
N PHE A 235 11.74 -8.22 11.20
CA PHE A 235 13.00 -8.12 11.93
C PHE A 235 13.24 -9.19 13.02
N MET A 236 12.35 -10.17 13.17
CA MET A 236 12.48 -11.26 14.14
C MET A 236 13.21 -12.47 13.55
N ASP A 237 14.24 -12.96 14.27
CA ASP A 237 15.05 -14.12 13.85
C ASP A 237 14.26 -15.45 13.81
N LYS A 238 13.16 -15.53 14.57
CA LYS A 238 12.43 -16.78 14.80
C LYS A 238 10.94 -16.58 14.55
N PRO A 239 10.30 -17.54 13.87
CA PRO A 239 8.87 -17.49 13.70
C PRO A 239 8.11 -17.89 14.95
N VAL A 240 6.83 -17.54 14.93
CA VAL A 240 5.79 -18.13 15.78
C VAL A 240 5.03 -19.17 14.96
N THR A 241 5.11 -20.44 15.37
CA THR A 241 4.27 -21.49 14.76
C THR A 241 2.82 -21.30 15.17
N ILE A 242 1.91 -21.16 14.19
CA ILE A 242 0.49 -20.93 14.45
C ILE A 242 -0.09 -22.16 15.20
N PRO A 243 -0.72 -21.96 16.37
CA PRO A 243 -1.25 -23.08 17.16
C PRO A 243 -2.51 -23.67 16.53
N GLY A 244 -2.84 -24.93 16.84
CA GLY A 244 -4.18 -25.46 16.60
C GLY A 244 -4.40 -26.31 15.33
N LYS A 245 -3.38 -26.54 14.49
CA LYS A 245 -3.52 -27.25 13.21
C LYS A 245 -4.35 -28.57 13.24
N PRO A 246 -5.04 -28.92 12.13
CA PRO A 246 -5.12 -28.19 10.86
C PRO A 246 -5.96 -26.93 10.97
N TYR A 247 -5.59 -25.90 10.22
CA TYR A 247 -6.22 -24.58 10.22
C TYR A 247 -7.37 -24.52 9.20
N THR A 248 -8.38 -23.72 9.50
CA THR A 248 -9.29 -23.15 8.49
C THR A 248 -8.82 -21.75 8.07
N GLU A 249 -9.31 -21.25 6.95
CA GLU A 249 -9.09 -19.86 6.47
C GLU A 249 -9.28 -18.85 7.62
N ALA A 250 -10.45 -18.85 8.25
CA ALA A 250 -10.77 -17.96 9.38
C ALA A 250 -9.83 -18.11 10.60
N GLU A 251 -9.24 -19.30 10.85
CA GLU A 251 -8.31 -19.46 11.96
C GLU A 251 -6.93 -18.86 11.65
N LEU A 252 -6.58 -18.76 10.36
CA LEU A 252 -5.37 -18.08 9.89
C LEU A 252 -5.58 -16.57 9.90
N VAL A 253 -6.70 -16.10 9.35
CA VAL A 253 -7.09 -14.68 9.35
C VAL A 253 -7.13 -14.13 10.78
N ASP A 254 -7.87 -14.77 11.68
CA ASP A 254 -7.96 -14.35 13.10
C ASP A 254 -6.56 -14.27 13.75
N PHE A 255 -5.66 -15.20 13.43
CA PHE A 255 -4.30 -15.18 14.00
C PHE A 255 -3.48 -14.03 13.43
N ILE A 256 -3.59 -13.74 12.13
CA ILE A 256 -2.83 -12.67 11.49
C ILE A 256 -3.32 -11.31 11.98
N GLU A 257 -4.63 -11.06 12.01
CA GLU A 257 -5.23 -9.84 12.58
C GLU A 257 -4.87 -9.63 14.06
N GLU A 258 -4.71 -10.70 14.84
CA GLU A 258 -4.25 -10.59 16.24
C GLU A 258 -2.76 -10.19 16.37
N ASN A 259 -1.98 -10.27 15.28
CA ASN A 259 -0.53 -10.08 15.25
C ASN A 259 -0.06 -9.19 14.08
N ASP A 260 -0.95 -8.40 13.49
CA ASP A 260 -0.71 -7.57 12.29
C ASP A 260 0.00 -6.25 12.58
N ARG A 261 0.23 -5.93 13.86
CA ARG A 261 1.03 -4.80 14.33
C ARG A 261 2.40 -5.27 14.86
N PRO A 262 3.47 -5.21 14.06
CA PRO A 262 4.82 -5.56 14.48
C PRO A 262 5.38 -4.62 15.54
N THR A 263 6.31 -5.13 16.34
CA THR A 263 7.06 -4.35 17.34
C THR A 263 7.96 -3.30 16.69
N LEU A 264 8.53 -3.62 15.53
CA LEU A 264 9.29 -2.72 14.68
C LEU A 264 8.75 -2.88 13.26
N ARG A 265 8.26 -1.80 12.67
CA ARG A 265 7.70 -1.77 11.32
C ARG A 265 8.33 -0.65 10.52
N LYS A 266 8.66 -0.92 9.26
CA LYS A 266 9.18 0.08 8.34
C LYS A 266 8.02 0.87 7.75
N LEU A 267 8.16 2.20 7.66
CA LEU A 267 7.22 3.02 6.91
C LEU A 267 7.54 2.89 5.42
N GLU A 268 6.59 2.39 4.64
CA GLU A 268 6.77 2.15 3.21
C GLU A 268 5.82 2.98 2.37
N GLY A 269 6.22 3.32 1.14
CA GLY A 269 5.43 4.19 0.28
C GLY A 269 4.02 3.67 0.02
N HIS A 270 3.80 2.36 -0.08
CA HIS A 270 2.49 1.78 -0.41
C HIS A 270 1.53 1.63 0.78
N SER A 271 2.00 1.78 2.02
CA SER A 271 1.22 1.61 3.26
C SER A 271 1.44 2.75 4.27
N MET A 272 2.04 3.86 3.83
CA MET A 272 2.48 4.92 4.74
C MET A 272 1.35 5.54 5.57
N TYR A 273 0.13 5.67 5.02
CA TYR A 273 -0.99 6.26 5.76
C TYR A 273 -1.63 5.22 6.68
N GLU A 274 -1.78 3.97 6.23
CA GLU A 274 -2.24 2.86 7.08
C GLU A 274 -1.40 2.75 8.37
N ILE A 275 -0.07 2.73 8.21
CA ILE A 275 0.88 2.66 9.34
C ILE A 275 0.77 3.90 10.24
N TRP A 276 0.60 5.08 9.65
CA TRP A 276 0.56 6.35 10.39
C TRP A 276 -0.78 6.58 11.10
N GLU A 277 -1.89 6.07 10.58
CA GLU A 277 -3.20 6.13 11.22
C GLU A 277 -3.36 5.09 12.34
N ASP A 278 -2.63 3.97 12.23
CA ASP A 278 -2.60 2.88 13.21
C ASP A 278 -1.77 3.24 14.47
N THR A 279 -2.26 4.20 15.24
CA THR A 279 -1.60 4.78 16.43
C THR A 279 -1.79 3.95 17.69
N MET A 280 -0.95 4.22 18.71
CA MET A 280 -1.14 3.73 20.07
C MET A 280 -1.39 4.92 20.99
N ASP A 281 -2.60 5.01 21.54
CA ASP A 281 -3.02 6.14 22.39
C ASP A 281 -2.83 7.53 21.73
N GLY A 282 -2.89 7.61 20.39
CA GLY A 282 -2.72 8.87 19.64
C GLY A 282 -1.27 9.20 19.27
N GLN A 283 -0.31 8.36 19.66
CA GLN A 283 1.12 8.62 19.49
C GLN A 283 1.82 7.51 18.70
N HIS A 284 2.99 7.85 18.14
CA HIS A 284 3.95 6.90 17.57
C HIS A 284 5.32 7.08 18.19
N ILE A 285 6.02 5.97 18.45
CA ILE A 285 7.47 5.98 18.61
C ILE A 285 8.08 5.91 17.20
N VAL A 286 8.77 6.96 16.77
CA VAL A 286 9.33 7.10 15.43
C VAL A 286 10.85 7.07 15.51
N ALA A 287 11.47 6.24 14.66
CA ALA A 287 12.93 6.18 14.52
C ALA A 287 13.34 6.51 13.08
N PHE A 288 14.19 7.52 12.89
CA PHE A 288 14.80 7.82 11.60
C PHE A 288 16.20 7.20 11.53
N ALA A 289 16.45 6.40 10.50
CA ALA A 289 17.78 5.86 10.20
C ALA A 289 17.89 5.47 8.72
N GLU A 290 18.92 6.00 8.04
CA GLU A 290 19.28 5.62 6.67
C GLU A 290 20.01 4.27 6.69
N GLU A 291 19.46 3.24 6.05
CA GLU A 291 20.06 1.89 6.06
C GLU A 291 21.44 1.86 5.38
N ASP A 292 21.62 2.68 4.35
CA ASP A 292 22.84 2.75 3.55
C ASP A 292 23.96 3.62 4.20
N ASP A 293 23.64 4.41 5.23
CA ASP A 293 24.62 5.16 6.03
C ASP A 293 25.21 4.30 7.16
N PRO A 294 26.53 4.35 7.44
CA PRO A 294 27.13 3.54 8.50
C PRO A 294 26.55 3.77 9.90
N ASP A 295 26.20 5.01 10.25
CA ASP A 295 25.67 5.35 11.57
C ASP A 295 24.18 4.97 11.62
N GLY A 296 23.43 5.20 10.54
CA GLY A 296 22.05 4.71 10.38
C GLY A 296 21.94 3.19 10.49
N TYR A 297 22.81 2.44 9.81
CA TYR A 297 22.85 0.98 9.89
C TYR A 297 23.17 0.47 11.30
N GLU A 298 24.15 1.07 11.98
CA GLU A 298 24.48 0.67 13.35
C GLU A 298 23.30 0.95 14.31
N PHE A 299 22.56 2.05 14.11
CA PHE A 299 21.39 2.39 14.93
C PHE A 299 20.23 1.42 14.68
N LEU A 300 20.00 1.09 13.40
CA LEU A 300 18.99 0.12 13.00
C LEU A 300 19.24 -1.27 13.62
N GLU A 301 20.49 -1.72 13.73
CA GLU A 301 20.80 -2.99 14.40
C GLU A 301 20.50 -2.93 15.91
N ILE A 302 20.70 -1.78 16.56
CA ILE A 302 20.30 -1.56 17.96
C ILE A 302 18.77 -1.58 18.10
N LEU A 303 18.04 -0.91 17.21
CA LEU A 303 16.58 -0.93 17.17
C LEU A 303 16.04 -2.35 17.02
N LYS A 304 16.60 -3.14 16.10
CA LYS A 304 16.24 -4.55 15.90
C LYS A 304 16.53 -5.39 17.15
N GLU A 305 17.62 -5.12 17.87
CA GLU A 305 17.92 -5.79 19.14
C GLU A 305 16.84 -5.48 20.19
N VAL A 306 16.52 -4.20 20.42
CA VAL A 306 15.48 -3.77 21.38
C VAL A 306 14.11 -4.32 21.02
N ALA A 307 13.73 -4.30 19.73
CA ALA A 307 12.46 -4.86 19.27
C ALA A 307 12.38 -6.37 19.55
N ARG A 308 13.46 -7.12 19.32
CA ARG A 308 13.50 -8.57 19.62
C ARG A 308 13.42 -8.89 21.11
N GLU A 309 13.97 -8.03 21.96
CA GLU A 309 13.88 -8.20 23.41
C GLU A 309 12.46 -7.89 23.94
N ASN A 310 11.72 -7.03 23.24
CA ASN A 310 10.41 -6.54 23.63
C ASN A 310 9.22 -7.04 22.77
N THR A 311 9.42 -7.94 21.81
CA THR A 311 8.38 -8.50 20.92
C THR A 311 7.12 -9.07 21.61
N MET A 312 7.22 -9.40 22.91
CA MET A 312 6.08 -9.89 23.69
C MET A 312 5.26 -8.77 24.35
N ASN A 313 5.65 -7.50 24.17
CA ASN A 313 4.96 -6.33 24.71
C ASN A 313 3.97 -5.79 23.67
N PRO A 314 2.65 -6.02 23.84
CA PRO A 314 1.65 -5.58 22.87
C PRO A 314 1.42 -4.06 22.88
N TYR A 315 2.12 -3.32 23.76
CA TYR A 315 2.05 -1.87 23.87
C TYR A 315 3.24 -1.17 23.19
N LEU A 316 4.15 -1.92 22.58
CA LEU A 316 5.30 -1.36 21.88
C LEU A 316 5.16 -1.58 20.37
N SER A 317 5.20 -0.48 19.63
CA SER A 317 5.30 -0.46 18.17
C SER A 317 6.16 0.73 17.76
N ILE A 318 7.28 0.47 17.12
CA ILE A 318 8.23 1.48 16.63
C ILE A 318 8.10 1.58 15.11
N VAL A 319 7.86 2.79 14.60
CA VAL A 319 7.86 3.09 13.17
C VAL A 319 9.27 3.52 12.77
N TRP A 320 9.98 2.66 12.06
CA TRP A 320 11.25 3.02 11.43
C TRP A 320 10.99 3.68 10.08
N ILE A 321 11.59 4.84 9.87
CA ILE A 321 11.54 5.59 8.62
C ILE A 321 12.98 5.71 8.10
N ASP A 322 13.21 5.21 6.89
CA ASP A 322 14.40 5.57 6.13
C ASP A 322 14.15 6.92 5.40
N PRO A 323 14.89 8.00 5.72
CA PRO A 323 14.72 9.29 5.07
C PRO A 323 14.87 9.26 3.54
N ASP A 324 15.65 8.30 3.00
CA ASP A 324 15.90 8.17 1.56
C ASP A 324 14.69 7.66 0.78
N ASP A 325 13.76 6.96 1.44
CA ASP A 325 12.50 6.51 0.86
C ASP A 325 11.51 7.67 0.67
N PHE A 326 11.64 8.74 1.47
CA PHE A 326 10.73 9.89 1.47
C PHE A 326 11.44 11.24 1.31
N PRO A 327 12.21 11.46 0.24
CA PRO A 327 13.05 12.64 0.07
C PRO A 327 12.26 13.96 0.00
N LEU A 328 10.95 13.90 -0.30
CA LEU A 328 10.07 15.07 -0.32
C LEU A 328 9.58 15.48 1.08
N LEU A 329 9.60 14.55 2.05
CA LEU A 329 9.17 14.77 3.43
C LEU A 329 10.32 15.15 4.36
N VAL A 330 11.57 14.81 4.03
CA VAL A 330 12.76 15.18 4.82
C VAL A 330 12.78 16.66 5.24
N PRO A 331 12.64 17.66 4.34
CA PRO A 331 12.66 19.07 4.75
C PRO A 331 11.44 19.49 5.60
N TYR A 332 10.34 18.73 5.51
CA TYR A 332 9.16 18.95 6.33
C TYR A 332 9.39 18.40 7.74
N TRP A 333 9.92 17.18 7.88
CA TRP A 333 10.23 16.58 9.17
C TRP A 333 11.30 17.35 9.94
N GLU A 334 12.45 17.67 9.33
CA GLU A 334 13.50 18.48 9.96
C GLU A 334 12.96 19.80 10.51
N LYS A 335 12.03 20.43 9.78
CA LYS A 335 11.44 21.71 10.18
C LYS A 335 10.37 21.55 11.27
N THR A 336 9.57 20.49 11.19
CA THR A 336 8.41 20.29 12.08
C THR A 336 8.88 19.80 13.44
N PHE A 337 9.82 18.85 13.44
CA PHE A 337 10.35 18.19 14.63
C PHE A 337 11.62 18.84 15.19
N ASP A 338 12.20 19.83 14.49
CA ASP A 338 13.45 20.51 14.85
C ASP A 338 14.64 19.55 15.05
N ILE A 339 14.71 18.51 14.21
CA ILE A 339 15.76 17.48 14.20
C ILE A 339 16.67 17.58 12.95
N ASP A 340 17.84 16.97 13.01
CA ASP A 340 18.76 16.81 11.86
C ASP A 340 18.71 15.36 11.35
N LEU A 341 18.13 15.15 10.17
CA LEU A 341 18.00 13.82 9.55
C LEU A 341 19.28 13.35 8.84
N ASN A 342 20.39 14.10 8.95
CA ASN A 342 21.72 13.59 8.57
C ASN A 342 22.34 12.66 9.64
N SER A 343 21.70 12.56 10.81
CA SER A 343 22.06 11.65 11.90
C SER A 343 20.83 10.79 12.28
N PRO A 344 21.00 9.59 12.84
CA PRO A 344 19.88 8.80 13.36
C PRO A 344 19.10 9.57 14.43
N GLN A 345 17.78 9.37 14.50
CA GLN A 345 16.89 10.01 15.47
C GLN A 345 15.90 8.98 16.03
N ILE A 346 15.47 9.13 17.28
CA ILE A 346 14.29 8.43 17.81
C ILE A 346 13.51 9.35 18.74
N GLY A 347 12.19 9.34 18.61
CA GLY A 347 11.31 10.23 19.35
C GLY A 347 9.88 9.71 19.44
N VAL A 348 9.06 10.44 20.19
CA VAL A 348 7.61 10.25 20.28
C VAL A 348 6.95 11.39 19.51
N VAL A 349 5.98 11.08 18.68
CA VAL A 349 5.22 12.06 17.87
C VAL A 349 3.73 11.90 18.18
N ASP A 350 3.07 12.98 18.55
CA ASP A 350 1.61 13.07 18.62
C ASP A 350 1.02 13.27 17.22
N VAL A 351 -0.01 12.50 16.86
CA VAL A 351 -0.57 12.57 15.50
C VAL A 351 -1.59 13.70 15.31
N GLU A 352 -2.18 14.23 16.38
CA GLU A 352 -3.22 15.26 16.29
C GLU A 352 -2.64 16.62 15.92
N ASP A 353 -1.48 16.99 16.50
CA ASP A 353 -0.85 18.29 16.28
C ASP A 353 0.62 18.26 15.82
N ALA A 354 1.21 17.06 15.72
CA ALA A 354 2.59 16.83 15.34
C ALA A 354 3.62 17.39 16.35
N ASP A 355 3.24 17.55 17.61
CA ASP A 355 4.22 17.77 18.68
C ASP A 355 5.09 16.54 18.91
N SER A 356 6.33 16.74 19.37
CA SER A 356 7.29 15.65 19.47
C SER A 356 8.41 15.89 20.47
N ILE A 357 8.86 14.80 21.09
CA ILE A 357 10.03 14.75 21.96
C ILE A 357 11.02 13.73 21.41
N TRP A 358 12.30 14.11 21.31
CA TRP A 358 13.36 13.29 20.73
C TRP A 358 14.43 12.95 21.76
N LEU A 359 14.99 11.74 21.68
CA LEU A 359 16.13 11.32 22.48
C LEU A 359 17.36 12.17 22.13
N ASP A 360 17.94 12.83 23.12
CA ASP A 360 19.16 13.61 22.96
C ASP A 360 20.36 12.67 22.70
N MET A 361 20.80 12.61 21.45
CA MET A 361 21.97 11.85 21.01
C MET A 361 23.08 12.84 20.66
N ASP A 362 24.19 12.77 21.39
CA ASP A 362 25.37 13.60 21.11
C ASP A 362 25.99 13.17 19.75
N ASP A 363 25.86 14.00 18.71
CA ASP A 363 26.36 13.79 17.33
C ASP A 363 27.84 13.31 17.21
N ASP A 364 28.64 13.47 18.28
CA ASP A 364 30.08 13.23 18.31
C ASP A 364 30.52 12.12 19.30
N GLU A 365 29.65 11.62 20.19
CA GLU A 365 30.04 10.73 21.32
C GLU A 365 29.07 9.55 21.54
N ASP A 366 29.21 8.52 20.70
CA ASP A 366 28.69 7.14 20.83
C ASP A 366 27.15 6.97 20.83
N MET A 367 26.64 6.19 19.87
CA MET A 367 25.22 5.81 19.79
C MET A 367 24.71 5.10 21.05
N PRO A 368 23.41 5.21 21.39
CA PRO A 368 22.87 4.57 22.58
C PRO A 368 23.07 3.07 22.49
N THR A 369 23.41 2.45 23.61
CA THR A 369 23.36 0.99 23.70
C THR A 369 21.91 0.51 23.69
N ALA A 370 21.67 -0.76 23.34
CA ALA A 370 20.33 -1.36 23.42
C ALA A 370 19.69 -1.21 24.82
N GLU A 371 20.49 -1.29 25.90
CA GLU A 371 20.01 -1.10 27.28
C GLU A 371 19.56 0.36 27.52
N GLU A 372 20.30 1.35 27.03
CA GLU A 372 19.93 2.77 27.17
C GLU A 372 18.69 3.13 26.34
N LEU A 373 18.56 2.54 25.15
CA LEU A 373 17.39 2.73 24.30
C LEU A 373 16.14 2.05 24.88
N ASP A 374 16.28 0.84 25.40
CA ASP A 374 15.22 0.11 26.10
C ASP A 374 14.71 0.88 27.32
N ASP A 375 15.62 1.38 28.17
CA ASP A 375 15.27 2.22 29.33
C ASP A 375 14.48 3.48 28.91
N TRP A 376 14.87 4.13 27.82
CA TRP A 376 14.15 5.31 27.30
C TRP A 376 12.75 4.97 26.79
N ILE A 377 12.61 3.86 26.06
CA ILE A 377 11.30 3.36 25.59
C ILE A 377 10.42 2.95 26.79
N GLU A 378 10.97 2.32 27.83
CA GLU A 378 10.21 2.02 29.06
C GLU A 378 9.67 3.30 29.71
N ASP A 379 10.43 4.39 29.71
CA ASP A 379 10.00 5.69 30.24
C ASP A 379 8.89 6.33 29.37
N VAL A 380 8.98 6.23 28.04
CA VAL A 380 7.89 6.63 27.12
C VAL A 380 6.62 5.83 27.41
N LEU A 381 6.71 4.50 27.44
CA LEU A 381 5.55 3.63 27.68
C LEU A 381 4.95 3.79 29.09
N ALA A 382 5.73 4.30 30.05
CA ALA A 382 5.26 4.63 31.39
C ALA A 382 4.56 6.00 31.46
N GLY A 383 4.61 6.81 30.39
CA GLY A 383 4.14 8.19 30.37
C GLY A 383 5.04 9.14 31.16
N ASN A 384 6.33 8.81 31.30
CA ASN A 384 7.31 9.73 31.90
C ASN A 384 7.91 10.69 30.85
N ILE A 385 7.74 10.36 29.56
CA ILE A 385 8.15 11.15 28.40
C ILE A 385 6.92 11.23 27.49
N ASP A 386 6.30 12.40 27.45
CA ASP A 386 5.05 12.65 26.72
C ASP A 386 5.11 14.07 26.13
N PRO A 387 4.93 14.25 24.81
CA PRO A 387 4.84 15.58 24.19
C PRO A 387 3.81 16.50 24.85
N ASP A 388 2.70 15.95 25.36
CA ASP A 388 1.60 16.74 25.92
C ASP A 388 1.89 17.31 27.34
N ASP A 389 2.92 16.83 28.04
CA ASP A 389 3.20 17.17 29.45
C ASP A 389 3.88 18.53 29.64
N ASP A 390 4.35 19.19 28.57
CA ASP A 390 5.04 20.49 28.63
C ASP A 390 4.10 21.70 28.85
N ASP A 391 2.78 21.50 28.85
CA ASP A 391 1.77 22.57 28.95
C ASP A 391 1.35 22.96 30.39
N ASP A 392 1.82 22.24 31.43
CA ASP A 392 1.33 22.39 32.82
C ASP A 392 2.28 23.10 33.81
N GLU A 393 3.44 23.61 33.38
CA GLU A 393 4.41 24.31 34.27
C GLU A 393 4.60 25.81 33.97
N ASP A 394 3.55 26.65 34.00
CA ASP A 394 3.73 28.12 34.03
C ASP A 394 2.53 28.91 34.61
N ASP A 395 2.04 28.59 35.82
CA ASP A 395 1.00 29.40 36.49
C ASP A 395 1.15 29.50 38.04
N ASP A 396 2.39 29.61 38.52
CA ASP A 396 2.70 30.12 39.87
C ASP A 396 3.42 31.48 39.76
N ASP A 397 2.77 32.46 39.13
CA ASP A 397 3.14 33.87 39.26
C ASP A 397 2.82 34.33 40.70
N ASP A 398 3.87 34.56 41.49
CA ASP A 398 3.85 35.22 42.78
C ASP A 398 3.17 36.60 42.68
N ASP A 399 1.85 36.65 42.95
CA ASP A 399 1.11 37.86 43.30
C ASP A 399 1.61 38.40 44.65
N ASP A 400 2.78 39.05 44.63
CA ASP A 400 3.21 39.95 45.70
C ASP A 400 2.46 41.29 45.54
N ASP A 401 1.37 41.39 46.31
CA ASP A 401 0.69 42.60 46.73
C ASP A 401 1.68 43.76 47.00
N ASP A 402 1.56 44.87 46.27
CA ASP A 402 1.84 46.19 46.82
C ASP A 402 0.92 47.25 46.18
N ASP A 403 -0.06 47.65 47.00
CA ASP A 403 -0.91 48.83 46.90
C ASP A 403 -0.14 50.11 46.52
N ASP A 404 -0.72 50.97 45.67
CA ASP A 404 -0.74 52.43 45.87
C ASP A 404 -1.70 53.11 44.85
N ASP A 405 -2.95 53.31 45.29
CA ASP A 405 -3.71 54.56 45.37
C ASP A 405 -3.73 55.62 44.22
N ASP A 406 -4.98 56.13 44.03
CA ASP A 406 -5.41 57.48 43.58
C ASP A 406 -5.32 57.81 42.07
N ASP A 407 -6.30 58.42 41.38
CA ASP A 407 -7.52 59.16 41.72
C ASP A 407 -8.27 59.50 40.39
N ASP A 408 -9.61 59.62 40.47
CA ASP A 408 -10.51 60.57 39.76
C ASP A 408 -10.60 60.56 38.20
N ASP A 409 -11.72 60.79 37.51
CA ASP A 409 -13.12 61.12 37.81
C ASP A 409 -13.84 61.23 36.43
N ASP A 410 -15.13 60.89 36.41
CA ASP A 410 -16.23 61.54 35.65
C ASP A 410 -16.23 61.50 34.10
N ASP A 411 -17.35 61.44 33.37
CA ASP A 411 -18.79 61.35 33.62
C ASP A 411 -19.45 61.23 32.21
N ASP A 412 -20.69 60.71 32.19
CA ASP A 412 -21.81 61.05 31.29
C ASP A 412 -21.70 60.73 29.78
N ASP A 413 -22.49 59.76 29.30
CA ASP A 413 -23.88 59.91 28.79
C ASP A 413 -23.96 60.68 27.45
N ASP A 414 -24.47 60.01 26.41
CA ASP A 414 -25.67 60.48 25.71
C ASP A 414 -26.14 59.45 24.67
N ASP A 415 -27.42 59.10 24.83
CA ASP A 415 -28.34 58.37 23.96
C ASP A 415 -28.61 59.08 22.62
N ASP A 416 -29.53 58.48 21.85
CA ASP A 416 -30.35 59.03 20.76
C ASP A 416 -29.74 58.90 19.35
N ASP A 417 -30.43 58.45 18.30
CA ASP A 417 -31.84 58.10 18.11
C ASP A 417 -32.01 57.65 16.64
N ASP A 418 -33.22 57.15 16.35
CA ASP A 418 -33.94 57.14 15.07
C ASP A 418 -33.62 56.01 14.06
N ASP A 419 -34.50 55.02 13.83
CA ASP A 419 -35.91 55.03 13.35
C ASP A 419 -36.03 54.87 11.83
N ASP A 420 -37.17 54.28 11.47
CA ASP A 420 -37.84 54.11 10.18
C ASP A 420 -37.60 52.76 9.47
N ASP A 421 -38.48 51.76 9.61
CA ASP A 421 -39.90 51.66 9.21
C ASP A 421 -40.10 51.11 7.78
N ASP A 422 -41.21 50.36 7.67
CA ASP A 422 -41.99 50.00 6.49
C ASP A 422 -41.45 48.87 5.59
N ASP A 423 -42.24 47.93 5.10
CA ASP A 423 -43.62 47.46 5.34
C ASP A 423 -43.78 46.27 4.37
N ASP A 424 -44.66 45.35 4.74
CA ASP A 424 -45.59 44.60 3.88
C ASP A 424 -45.25 44.35 2.40
N ASP A 425 -45.30 43.07 1.99
CA ASP A 425 -46.43 42.66 1.14
C ASP A 425 -46.53 41.12 1.10
N ASP A 426 -47.70 40.67 1.56
CA ASP A 426 -48.34 39.40 1.23
C ASP A 426 -48.34 39.17 -0.30
N ASP A 427 -48.26 37.91 -0.72
CA ASP A 427 -49.20 37.39 -1.72
C ASP A 427 -49.18 35.86 -1.64
N ASP A 428 -50.27 35.36 -1.05
CA ASP A 428 -50.88 34.07 -1.37
C ASP A 428 -51.00 33.92 -2.90
N ASP A 429 -50.79 32.70 -3.40
CA ASP A 429 -51.67 32.17 -4.44
C ASP A 429 -51.57 30.64 -4.42
N ASP A 430 -52.66 30.05 -3.89
CA ASP A 430 -53.18 28.73 -4.22
C ASP A 430 -53.33 28.57 -5.75
N ASP A 431 -53.21 27.33 -6.23
CA ASP A 431 -54.05 26.70 -7.26
C ASP A 431 -53.35 25.36 -7.61
N ASP A 432 -53.78 24.23 -7.05
CA ASP A 432 -54.92 23.38 -7.46
C ASP A 432 -54.81 22.80 -8.89
N ASP A 433 -55.27 21.55 -8.96
CA ASP A 433 -55.72 20.80 -10.13
C ASP A 433 -54.63 20.25 -11.08
N ASP A 434 -54.68 19.03 -11.59
CA ASP A 434 -55.64 17.93 -11.54
C ASP A 434 -54.99 16.81 -12.39
N ASP A 435 -55.39 15.55 -12.14
CA ASP A 435 -55.80 14.53 -13.14
C ASP A 435 -54.87 14.23 -14.35
N ASP A 436 -54.70 13.02 -14.87
CA ASP A 436 -55.49 11.79 -14.84
C ASP A 436 -54.71 10.77 -15.72
N ASP A 437 -55.25 9.55 -15.74
CA ASP A 437 -55.12 8.50 -16.76
C ASP A 437 -53.91 7.55 -16.62
N ASP A 438 -54.13 6.30 -16.20
CA ASP A 438 -54.76 5.19 -16.97
C ASP A 438 -53.92 4.88 -18.23
N ASP A 439 -53.64 3.67 -18.67
CA ASP A 439 -54.00 2.28 -18.41
C ASP A 439 -52.96 1.51 -19.27
N ASP A 440 -52.72 0.24 -18.98
CA ASP A 440 -52.87 -0.85 -19.96
C ASP A 440 -52.09 -2.10 -19.52
N ASP A 441 -52.92 -3.09 -19.21
CA ASP A 441 -52.65 -4.52 -19.22
C ASP A 441 -51.88 -4.97 -20.49
N ASP A 442 -51.10 -6.04 -20.36
CA ASP A 442 -51.20 -7.16 -21.31
C ASP A 442 -50.58 -8.40 -20.65
N ASP A 443 -51.48 -9.29 -20.21
CA ASP A 443 -51.26 -10.73 -20.09
C ASP A 443 -50.92 -11.29 -21.48
N ASP A 444 -49.96 -12.21 -21.57
CA ASP A 444 -50.01 -13.30 -22.54
C ASP A 444 -49.36 -14.56 -21.92
N ASP A 445 -50.27 -15.49 -21.59
CA ASP A 445 -50.06 -16.92 -21.34
C ASP A 445 -49.66 -17.65 -22.65
N ASP A 446 -49.43 -18.97 -22.49
CA ASP A 446 -49.36 -20.04 -23.49
C ASP A 446 -47.94 -20.39 -23.98
N ASP A 447 -47.52 -21.65 -24.11
CA ASP A 447 -47.94 -22.98 -23.66
C ASP A 447 -46.93 -23.96 -24.33
N ASP A 448 -46.97 -25.23 -23.93
CA ASP A 448 -46.51 -26.44 -24.64
C ASP A 448 -44.99 -26.75 -24.60
N ASP A 449 -44.57 -27.77 -23.84
CA ASP A 449 -44.68 -29.22 -24.11
C ASP A 449 -43.85 -29.67 -25.32
N ASP A 450 -42.80 -30.47 -25.07
CA ASP A 450 -42.57 -31.72 -25.82
C ASP A 450 -41.59 -32.62 -25.04
N ASP A 451 -42.15 -33.77 -24.65
CA ASP A 451 -41.53 -34.99 -24.14
C ASP A 451 -40.67 -35.72 -25.22
N ASP A 452 -40.09 -36.85 -24.78
CA ASP A 452 -39.62 -38.00 -25.57
C ASP A 452 -38.21 -37.88 -26.19
N ASP A 453 -37.34 -38.89 -26.20
CA ASP A 453 -37.15 -40.20 -25.57
C ASP A 453 -35.89 -40.76 -26.27
N ASP A 454 -35.34 -41.87 -25.76
CA ASP A 454 -34.52 -42.85 -26.50
C ASP A 454 -33.09 -42.41 -26.92
N ASP A 455 -32.05 -43.24 -26.93
CA ASP A 455 -31.71 -44.59 -26.45
C ASP A 455 -30.29 -44.84 -27.03
N ASP A 456 -29.61 -45.87 -26.53
CA ASP A 456 -28.54 -46.62 -27.22
C ASP A 456 -27.20 -45.88 -27.47
N ASP A 457 -26.01 -46.47 -27.49
CA ASP A 457 -25.44 -47.79 -27.27
C ASP A 457 -23.95 -47.51 -27.48
N ASP A 458 -23.05 -47.84 -26.56
CA ASP A 458 -21.60 -47.91 -26.86
C ASP A 458 -21.05 -49.22 -26.29
N ASP A 459 -21.34 -50.30 -27.03
CA ASP A 459 -20.65 -51.58 -26.99
C ASP A 459 -19.40 -51.51 -27.90
N ASP A 460 -18.26 -51.88 -27.30
CA ASP A 460 -17.26 -52.85 -27.78
C ASP A 460 -16.41 -52.65 -29.07
N ASP A 461 -15.21 -53.24 -28.92
CA ASP A 461 -14.23 -53.76 -29.88
C ASP A 461 -13.16 -52.78 -30.43
N ASP A 462 -11.91 -52.89 -29.98
CA ASP A 462 -10.87 -53.89 -30.34
C ASP A 462 -10.31 -53.71 -31.75
N ASP A 463 -8.96 -53.61 -31.82
CA ASP A 463 -8.03 -54.08 -32.86
C ASP A 463 -6.77 -53.19 -32.81
N ASP A 464 -5.66 -53.61 -32.19
CA ASP A 464 -4.65 -54.60 -32.64
C ASP A 464 -3.60 -54.03 -33.64
N ASP A 465 -2.37 -54.53 -33.45
CA ASP A 465 -1.24 -54.61 -34.38
C ASP A 465 -0.38 -53.34 -34.60
N ASP A 466 0.96 -53.36 -34.66
CA ASP A 466 1.98 -54.41 -34.54
C ASP A 466 3.38 -53.74 -34.71
N ASP A 467 4.42 -54.50 -34.38
CA ASP A 467 5.78 -54.52 -34.98
C ASP A 467 6.76 -53.37 -34.65
N ASP A 468 7.81 -53.63 -33.86
CA ASP A 468 9.10 -54.29 -34.20
C ASP A 468 10.11 -53.30 -34.81
N ASP A 469 11.25 -53.10 -34.13
CA ASP A 469 12.54 -53.54 -34.65
C ASP A 469 13.70 -53.09 -33.73
N ASP A 470 14.58 -54.06 -33.51
CA ASP A 470 15.89 -54.01 -32.88
C ASP A 470 16.86 -53.02 -33.58
N ASP A 471 17.88 -52.55 -32.87
CA ASP A 471 19.27 -52.73 -33.34
C ASP A 471 20.29 -52.37 -32.23
N ASP A 472 21.20 -53.33 -32.04
CA ASP A 472 22.42 -53.34 -31.24
C ASP A 472 23.52 -52.41 -31.79
N ASP A 473 24.57 -52.23 -30.98
CA ASP A 473 26.02 -52.07 -31.29
C ASP A 473 26.62 -51.00 -30.35
N ASP A 474 27.46 -51.38 -29.38
CA ASP A 474 28.93 -51.61 -29.49
C ASP A 474 29.65 -50.29 -29.89
N ASP A 475 30.74 -49.80 -29.32
CA ASP A 475 31.86 -50.37 -28.56
C ASP A 475 32.82 -49.19 -28.22
N ASP A 476 33.85 -49.49 -27.41
CA ASP A 476 35.17 -48.83 -27.30
C ASP A 476 35.29 -47.49 -26.52
N ASP A 477 35.96 -47.42 -25.37
CA ASP A 477 37.38 -47.67 -25.02
C ASP A 477 38.32 -46.45 -25.22
N ASP A 478 39.36 -46.43 -24.39
CA ASP A 478 40.56 -45.58 -24.31
C ASP A 478 40.45 -44.38 -23.34
N ASP A 479 40.97 -44.49 -22.10
CA ASP A 479 42.38 -44.49 -21.67
C ASP A 479 43.12 -43.17 -21.99
N ASP A 480 43.58 -42.48 -20.93
CA ASP A 480 44.96 -42.00 -20.78
C ASP A 480 45.07 -41.17 -19.48
N ASP A 481 45.50 -41.87 -18.41
CA ASP A 481 46.81 -41.73 -17.75
C ASP A 481 47.44 -40.35 -17.43
N ASP A 482 48.25 -40.44 -16.36
CA ASP A 482 49.41 -39.64 -15.94
C ASP A 482 49.12 -38.42 -15.04
N ASP A 483 49.39 -38.55 -13.73
CA ASP A 483 50.72 -38.36 -13.08
C ASP A 483 50.95 -36.85 -12.85
N ASP A 484 51.51 -36.34 -11.77
CA ASP A 484 52.19 -36.86 -10.58
C ASP A 484 52.45 -35.61 -9.72
N ASP A 485 52.98 -35.86 -8.51
CA ASP A 485 53.84 -34.97 -7.74
C ASP A 485 53.19 -33.75 -7.06
N ASP A 486 53.54 -33.37 -5.84
CA ASP A 486 54.21 -33.94 -4.67
C ASP A 486 54.38 -32.71 -3.75
N ASP A 487 54.48 -32.96 -2.44
CA ASP A 487 55.18 -32.12 -1.46
C ASP A 487 54.56 -30.72 -1.14
N ASP A 488 54.53 -30.24 0.10
CA ASP A 488 55.36 -30.54 1.26
C ASP A 488 54.66 -30.00 2.53
N ASP A 489 55.01 -30.62 3.66
CA ASP A 489 54.71 -30.25 5.03
C ASP A 489 55.14 -28.80 5.41
N GLU A 490 54.35 -28.12 6.25
CA GLU A 490 54.73 -27.63 7.61
C GLU A 490 53.59 -26.91 8.34
#